data_AF-E1QNX1-F1
#
_entry.id   AF-E1QNX1-F1
#
_cell.length_a   1.000
_cell.length_b   1.000
_cell.length_c   1.000
_cell.angle_alpha   90.00
_cell.angle_beta   90.00
_cell.angle_gamma   90.00
#
_symmetry.space_group_name_H-M   'P 1'
#
loop_
_entity.id
_entity.type
_entity.pdbx_description
1 polymer ?
#
loop_
_entity_poly.entity_id
_entity_poly.type
_entity_poly.pdbx_seq_one_letter_code
_entity_poly.pdbx_strand_id
1 'polypeptide(L)'
;MLNIQRSIPIPRISLEKLINYILTVGDNPGINCSALKDRGLEIGKGRGDITRFFQRIGVVEVYGDCNIRLTDVGNALYMALNRDVALSKMLFHLILYKELPHYRLLINLISEEGPLSITELHRLINQRIRELSPTAWLNEVAFKAIIGLAVDLGVVEVVNGEVSIRYTASISECIRRAMVLIGSQKVLRLDDLNACIKQLLGNIDIKQLLIGSLDGCVEPIIAPGPLGPKSTYFKVLNEDCVVKQVVNVILNRSMLGGGH
;
A
#
# COMPACT_ATOMS: atom_id res chain seq x y z
N MET A 1 17.83 18.27 -10.66
CA MET A 1 18.18 18.15 -9.22
C MET A 1 16.92 17.79 -8.45
N LEU A 2 16.79 16.55 -7.98
CA LEU A 2 15.71 16.16 -7.08
C LEU A 2 15.99 16.79 -5.71
N ASN A 3 15.22 17.81 -5.33
CA ASN A 3 15.24 18.37 -3.98
C ASN A 3 14.65 17.35 -2.99
N ILE A 4 15.39 16.28 -2.70
CA ILE A 4 15.07 15.35 -1.62
C ILE A 4 15.46 16.06 -0.31
N GLN A 5 14.44 16.64 0.33
CA GLN A 5 14.53 17.34 1.60
C GLN A 5 15.28 16.51 2.65
N ARG A 6 16.21 17.17 3.37
CA ARG A 6 17.00 16.58 4.47
C ARG A 6 16.08 16.05 5.57
N SER A 7 15.90 14.74 5.61
CA SER A 7 15.03 13.99 6.53
C SER A 7 13.55 14.40 6.50
N ILE A 8 12.68 13.43 6.23
CA ILE A 8 11.25 13.61 6.44
C ILE A 8 11.02 13.33 7.93
N PRO A 9 10.50 14.28 8.73
CA PRO A 9 10.02 13.94 10.06
C PRO A 9 8.83 12.99 9.87
N ILE A 10 9.09 11.70 10.03
CA ILE A 10 8.04 10.69 10.13
C ILE A 10 7.70 10.69 11.60
N PRO A 11 6.51 11.18 11.95
CA PRO A 11 6.22 11.38 13.34
C PRO A 11 6.06 10.00 14.01
N ARG A 12 6.48 9.88 15.28
CA ARG A 12 6.26 8.66 16.08
C ARG A 12 4.78 8.55 16.41
N ILE A 13 4.01 7.94 15.50
CA ILE A 13 2.56 7.94 15.57
C ILE A 13 2.07 6.54 15.27
N SER A 14 1.23 6.00 16.15
CA SER A 14 0.57 4.72 15.96
C SER A 14 -0.36 4.80 14.74
N LEU A 15 -0.52 3.68 14.03
CA LEU A 15 -1.51 3.59 12.97
C LEU A 15 -2.90 4.02 13.45
N GLU A 16 -3.27 3.66 14.67
CA GLU A 16 -4.53 4.08 15.30
C GLU A 16 -4.70 5.60 15.34
N LYS A 17 -3.67 6.35 15.73
CA LYS A 17 -3.76 7.82 15.79
C LYS A 17 -3.85 8.44 14.39
N LEU A 18 -3.18 7.85 13.39
CA LEU A 18 -3.34 8.25 11.98
C LEU A 18 -4.75 7.98 11.47
N ILE A 19 -5.35 6.84 11.83
CA ILE A 19 -6.73 6.47 11.49
C ILE A 19 -7.72 7.44 12.13
N ASN A 20 -7.60 7.68 13.44
CA ASN A 20 -8.50 8.57 14.18
C ASN A 20 -8.46 10.00 13.66
N TYR A 21 -7.28 10.46 13.20
CA TYR A 21 -7.14 11.74 12.52
C TYR A 21 -7.97 11.77 11.22
N ILE A 22 -7.84 10.77 10.34
CA ILE A 22 -8.57 10.72 9.07
C ILE A 22 -10.08 10.65 9.31
N LEU A 23 -10.53 9.79 10.24
CA LEU A 23 -11.94 9.68 10.63
C LEU A 23 -12.48 11.03 11.10
N THR A 24 -11.76 11.70 12.00
CA THR A 24 -12.19 12.99 12.56
C THR A 24 -12.31 14.08 11.49
N VAL A 25 -11.35 14.17 10.57
CA VAL A 25 -11.40 15.15 9.47
C VAL A 25 -12.52 14.81 8.49
N GLY A 26 -12.75 13.53 8.18
CA GLY A 26 -13.83 13.09 7.32
C GLY A 26 -15.22 13.36 7.90
N ASP A 27 -15.40 13.15 9.20
CA ASP A 27 -16.64 13.44 9.92
C ASP A 27 -16.87 14.94 10.11
N ASN A 28 -15.81 15.76 10.03
CA ASN A 28 -15.85 17.21 10.27
C ASN A 28 -15.10 17.98 9.17
N PRO A 29 -15.62 18.05 7.92
CA PRO A 29 -14.95 18.78 6.85
C PRO A 29 -14.73 20.25 7.20
N GLY A 30 -13.48 20.72 7.11
CA GLY A 30 -13.11 22.09 7.46
C GLY A 30 -12.73 22.31 8.92
N ILE A 31 -12.56 21.23 9.70
CA ILE A 31 -12.06 21.32 11.08
C ILE A 31 -10.73 22.07 11.15
N ASN A 32 -10.58 22.93 12.16
CA ASN A 32 -9.36 23.71 12.34
C ASN A 32 -8.26 22.89 13.04
N CYS A 33 -7.00 23.16 12.69
CA CYS A 33 -5.82 22.56 13.33
C CYS A 33 -5.81 22.72 14.86
N SER A 34 -6.31 23.84 15.41
CA SER A 34 -6.41 24.04 16.86
C SER A 34 -7.34 22.99 17.50
N ALA A 35 -8.52 22.76 16.92
CA ALA A 35 -9.46 21.77 17.39
C ALA A 35 -8.91 20.34 17.34
N LEU A 36 -8.09 20.00 16.33
CA LEU A 36 -7.42 18.70 16.26
C LEU A 36 -6.36 18.54 17.36
N LYS A 37 -5.66 19.62 17.73
CA LYS A 37 -4.73 19.61 18.87
C LYS A 37 -5.45 19.46 20.19
N ASP A 38 -6.55 20.17 20.39
CA ASP A 38 -7.34 20.11 21.62
C ASP A 38 -7.91 18.71 21.84
N ARG A 39 -8.21 17.98 20.75
CA ARG A 39 -8.63 16.56 20.77
C ARG A 39 -7.47 15.58 20.93
N GLY A 40 -6.23 16.04 21.06
CA GLY A 40 -5.03 15.20 21.15
C GLY A 40 -4.70 14.44 19.87
N LEU A 41 -5.36 14.75 18.74
CA LEU A 41 -5.17 14.10 17.44
C LEU A 41 -4.03 14.69 16.64
N GLU A 42 -3.46 15.81 17.08
CA GLU A 42 -2.34 16.47 16.43
C GLU A 42 -1.18 16.68 17.43
N ILE A 43 0.05 16.67 16.93
CA ILE A 43 1.27 16.92 17.72
C ILE A 43 2.13 18.00 17.06
N GLY A 44 3.06 18.59 17.80
CA GLY A 44 4.01 19.57 17.25
C GLY A 44 3.47 21.01 17.12
N LYS A 45 4.37 21.91 16.69
CA LYS A 45 4.09 23.36 16.59
C LYS A 45 3.35 23.72 15.30
N GLY A 46 2.72 24.90 15.27
CA GLY A 46 2.03 25.42 14.07
C GLY A 46 0.86 24.52 13.64
N ARG A 47 0.80 24.15 12.36
CA ARG A 47 -0.26 23.27 11.80
C ARG A 47 -0.21 21.82 12.31
N GLY A 48 0.89 21.43 12.95
CA GLY A 48 1.10 20.09 13.50
C GLY A 48 1.76 19.09 12.54
N ASP A 49 2.33 18.02 13.09
CA ASP A 49 3.18 17.08 12.37
C ASP A 49 2.36 16.04 11.58
N ILE A 50 1.18 15.61 12.08
CA ILE A 50 0.27 14.70 11.36
C ILE A 50 -0.32 15.40 10.15
N THR A 51 -0.83 16.63 10.34
CA THR A 51 -1.39 17.43 9.25
C THR A 51 -0.36 17.63 8.15
N ARG A 52 0.88 18.00 8.50
CA ARG A 52 1.97 18.13 7.51
C ARG A 52 2.29 16.80 6.83
N PHE A 53 2.29 15.70 7.57
CA PHE A 53 2.52 14.37 7.01
C PHE A 53 1.44 14.00 5.98
N PHE A 54 0.16 14.08 6.35
CA PHE A 54 -0.94 13.76 5.45
C PHE A 54 -1.06 14.72 4.27
N GLN A 55 -0.75 16.01 4.47
CA GLN A 55 -0.70 16.97 3.38
C GLN A 55 0.40 16.61 2.38
N ARG A 56 1.57 16.17 2.86
CA ARG A 56 2.70 15.77 2.02
C ARG A 56 2.41 14.54 1.17
N ILE A 57 1.64 13.58 1.69
CA ILE A 57 1.23 12.38 0.95
C ILE A 57 -0.12 12.53 0.23
N GLY A 58 -0.65 13.77 0.14
CA GLY A 58 -1.84 14.08 -0.65
C GLY A 58 -3.17 13.56 -0.08
N VAL A 59 -3.23 13.20 1.21
CA VAL A 59 -4.44 12.71 1.88
C VAL A 59 -5.34 13.85 2.36
N VAL A 60 -4.74 14.97 2.78
CA VAL A 60 -5.49 16.16 3.21
C VAL A 60 -5.00 17.41 2.49
N GLU A 61 -5.85 18.41 2.44
CA GLU A 61 -5.50 19.76 2.05
C GLU A 61 -5.77 20.75 3.19
N VAL A 62 -4.95 21.79 3.27
CA VAL A 62 -5.05 22.85 4.28
C VAL A 62 -5.34 24.15 3.57
N TYR A 63 -6.39 24.85 4.00
CA TYR A 63 -6.83 26.12 3.43
C TYR A 63 -7.20 27.14 4.52
N GLY A 64 -7.24 28.42 4.13
CA GLY A 64 -7.50 29.52 5.06
C GLY A 64 -6.55 29.53 6.25
N ASP A 65 -7.06 29.90 7.42
CA ASP A 65 -6.32 29.91 8.68
C ASP A 65 -6.29 28.51 9.34
N CYS A 66 -5.72 27.53 8.62
CA CYS A 66 -5.54 26.15 9.08
C CYS A 66 -6.82 25.31 9.18
N ASN A 67 -7.76 25.49 8.25
CA ASN A 67 -8.87 24.55 8.08
C ASN A 67 -8.42 23.37 7.22
N ILE A 68 -8.83 22.17 7.61
CA ILE A 68 -8.39 20.92 7.00
C ILE A 68 -9.59 20.18 6.42
N ARG A 69 -9.43 19.64 5.21
CA ARG A 69 -10.39 18.71 4.61
C ARG A 69 -9.66 17.57 3.90
N LEU A 70 -10.36 16.46 3.70
CA LEU A 70 -9.85 15.32 2.94
C LEU A 70 -9.81 15.67 1.44
N THR A 71 -8.76 15.22 0.76
CA THR A 71 -8.71 15.20 -0.71
C THR A 71 -9.54 14.04 -1.26
N ASP A 72 -9.64 13.86 -2.58
CA ASP A 72 -10.28 12.66 -3.16
C ASP A 72 -9.63 11.35 -2.67
N VAL A 73 -8.30 11.34 -2.55
CA VAL A 73 -7.54 10.20 -2.00
C VAL A 73 -7.87 10.00 -0.52
N GLY A 74 -7.93 11.09 0.26
CA GLY A 74 -8.32 11.02 1.67
C GLY A 74 -9.75 10.53 1.88
N ASN A 75 -10.70 10.97 1.04
CA ASN A 75 -12.09 10.52 1.09
C ASN A 75 -12.20 9.03 0.78
N ALA A 76 -11.46 8.52 -0.21
CA ALA A 76 -11.41 7.08 -0.49
C ALA A 76 -10.90 6.28 0.72
N LEU A 77 -9.86 6.77 1.39
CA LEU A 77 -9.31 6.14 2.59
C LEU A 77 -10.30 6.20 3.77
N TYR A 78 -10.96 7.34 4.00
CA TYR A 78 -12.03 7.50 5.00
C TYR A 78 -13.21 6.55 4.77
N MET A 79 -13.69 6.46 3.53
CA MET A 79 -14.76 5.52 3.17
C MET A 79 -14.35 4.07 3.39
N ALA A 80 -13.10 3.72 3.11
CA ALA A 80 -12.57 2.39 3.38
C ALA A 80 -12.49 2.10 4.88
N LEU A 81 -11.99 3.04 5.70
CA LEU A 81 -11.89 2.89 7.16
C LEU A 81 -13.25 2.59 7.81
N ASN A 82 -14.34 3.19 7.30
CA ASN A 82 -15.69 2.97 7.81
C ASN A 82 -16.37 1.68 7.32
N ARG A 83 -15.80 1.00 6.32
CA ARG A 83 -16.44 -0.17 5.67
C ARG A 83 -15.65 -1.46 5.85
N ASP A 84 -14.33 -1.37 5.74
CA ASP A 84 -13.44 -2.53 5.68
C ASP A 84 -12.03 -2.15 6.14
N VAL A 85 -11.64 -2.70 7.30
CA VAL A 85 -10.33 -2.46 7.91
C VAL A 85 -9.19 -3.05 7.07
N ALA A 86 -9.40 -4.18 6.38
CA ALA A 86 -8.39 -4.77 5.51
C ALA A 86 -8.15 -3.90 4.27
N LEU A 87 -9.24 -3.45 3.63
CA LEU A 87 -9.15 -2.53 2.48
C LEU A 87 -8.46 -1.22 2.85
N SER A 88 -8.77 -0.65 4.01
CA SER A 88 -8.14 0.60 4.45
C SER A 88 -6.64 0.44 4.69
N LYS A 89 -6.20 -0.64 5.35
CA LYS A 89 -4.76 -0.94 5.53
C LYS A 89 -4.05 -1.10 4.18
N MET A 90 -4.67 -1.77 3.21
CA MET A 90 -4.13 -1.92 1.87
C MET A 90 -3.99 -0.57 1.15
N LEU A 91 -5.05 0.26 1.15
CA LEU A 91 -5.01 1.59 0.53
C LEU A 91 -3.95 2.48 1.19
N PHE A 92 -3.84 2.43 2.51
CA PHE A 92 -2.83 3.19 3.24
C PHE A 92 -1.42 2.74 2.85
N HIS A 93 -1.16 1.44 2.77
CA HIS A 93 0.11 0.90 2.27
C HIS A 93 0.44 1.43 0.86
N LEU A 94 -0.53 1.38 -0.07
CA LEU A 94 -0.32 1.84 -1.45
C LEU A 94 0.02 3.34 -1.53
N ILE A 95 -0.66 4.17 -0.73
CA ILE A 95 -0.37 5.61 -0.63
C ILE A 95 1.07 5.82 -0.12
N LEU A 96 1.46 5.14 0.97
CA LEU A 96 2.81 5.26 1.52
C LEU A 96 3.88 4.77 0.53
N TYR A 97 3.65 3.64 -0.13
CA TYR A 97 4.57 3.09 -1.12
C TYR A 97 4.78 4.04 -2.31
N LYS A 98 3.71 4.72 -2.75
CA LYS A 98 3.79 5.70 -3.83
C LYS A 98 4.47 6.99 -3.39
N GLU A 99 4.00 7.57 -2.29
CA GLU A 99 4.31 8.97 -1.92
C GLU A 99 5.49 9.11 -0.94
N LEU A 100 5.91 8.04 -0.26
CA LEU A 100 7.00 8.07 0.73
C LEU A 100 8.22 7.25 0.25
N PRO A 101 9.26 7.89 -0.33
CA PRO A 101 10.41 7.18 -0.90
C PRO A 101 11.13 6.25 0.07
N HIS A 102 11.26 6.64 1.35
CA HIS A 102 11.90 5.83 2.38
C HIS A 102 11.10 4.56 2.70
N TYR A 103 9.76 4.64 2.69
CA TYR A 103 8.90 3.48 2.88
C TYR A 103 9.01 2.53 1.68
N ARG A 104 8.95 3.05 0.45
CA ARG A 104 9.16 2.24 -0.76
C ARG A 104 10.51 1.53 -0.76
N LEU A 105 11.58 2.24 -0.44
CA LEU A 105 12.93 1.68 -0.38
C LEU A 105 13.02 0.55 0.65
N LEU A 106 12.41 0.74 1.83
CA LEU A 106 12.34 -0.28 2.87
C LEU A 106 11.65 -1.56 2.36
N ILE A 107 10.49 -1.42 1.74
CA ILE A 107 9.72 -2.57 1.22
C ILE A 107 10.48 -3.29 0.10
N ASN A 108 11.11 -2.54 -0.81
CA ASN A 108 11.90 -3.13 -1.90
C ASN A 108 13.08 -3.94 -1.38
N LEU A 109 13.84 -3.41 -0.43
CA LEU A 109 15.01 -4.11 0.12
C LEU A 109 14.64 -5.42 0.82
N ILE A 110 13.58 -5.42 1.63
CA ILE A 110 13.11 -6.67 2.27
C ILE A 110 12.62 -7.67 1.21
N SER A 111 12.01 -7.18 0.12
CA SER A 111 11.53 -8.03 -0.98
C SER A 111 12.66 -8.63 -1.81
N GLU A 112 13.77 -7.89 -1.97
CA GLU A 112 14.93 -8.28 -2.80
C GLU A 112 15.89 -9.20 -2.05
N GLU A 113 16.19 -8.89 -0.79
CA GLU A 113 17.20 -9.60 0.02
C GLU A 113 16.60 -10.75 0.85
N GLY A 114 15.27 -10.79 0.99
CA GLY A 114 14.59 -11.76 1.85
C GLY A 114 14.61 -11.34 3.33
N PRO A 115 14.46 -12.30 4.27
CA PRO A 115 14.48 -12.00 5.70
C PRO A 115 15.78 -11.32 6.12
N LEU A 116 15.67 -10.15 6.75
CA LEU A 116 16.80 -9.34 7.20
C LEU A 116 16.65 -8.97 8.67
N SER A 117 17.75 -9.00 9.43
CA SER A 117 17.73 -8.41 10.77
C SER A 117 17.41 -6.90 10.71
N ILE A 118 16.76 -6.37 11.74
CA ILE A 118 16.43 -4.93 11.82
C ILE A 118 17.67 -4.04 11.62
N THR A 119 18.80 -4.43 12.22
CA THR A 119 20.08 -3.71 12.11
C THR A 119 20.61 -3.73 10.69
N GLU A 120 20.55 -4.88 10.02
CA GLU A 120 21.05 -5.02 8.65
C GLU A 120 20.17 -4.25 7.67
N LEU A 121 18.85 -4.30 7.83
CA LEU A 121 17.92 -3.52 7.04
C LEU A 121 18.17 -2.01 7.18
N HIS A 122 18.43 -1.52 8.39
CA HIS A 122 18.74 -0.09 8.63
C HIS A 122 20.05 0.33 7.93
N ARG A 123 21.05 -0.55 7.96
CA ARG A 123 22.35 -0.35 7.30
C ARG A 123 22.19 -0.29 5.79
N LEU A 124 21.51 -1.26 5.19
CA LEU A 124 21.27 -1.35 3.75
C LEU A 124 20.46 -0.17 3.20
N ILE A 125 19.41 0.25 3.92
CA ILE A 125 18.64 1.44 3.56
C ILE A 125 19.54 2.67 3.51
N ASN A 126 20.35 2.91 4.54
CA ASN A 126 21.23 4.06 4.58
C ASN A 126 22.34 4.00 3.53
N GLN A 127 22.85 2.80 3.22
CA GLN A 127 23.77 2.60 2.12
C GLN A 127 23.14 3.04 0.79
N ARG A 128 21.92 2.58 0.50
CA ARG A 128 21.19 2.92 -0.73
C ARG A 128 20.79 4.39 -0.80
N ILE A 129 20.46 5.02 0.33
CA ILE A 129 20.18 6.47 0.40
C ILE A 129 21.45 7.27 0.06
N ARG A 130 22.61 6.88 0.59
CA ARG A 130 23.88 7.59 0.36
C ARG A 130 24.34 7.50 -1.09
N GLU A 131 24.09 6.38 -1.76
CA GLU A 131 24.36 6.21 -3.20
C GLU A 131 23.56 7.22 -4.04
N LEU A 132 22.31 7.49 -3.66
CA LEU A 132 21.43 8.43 -4.37
C LEU A 132 21.63 9.88 -3.95
N SER A 133 21.97 10.11 -2.68
CA SER A 133 22.15 11.42 -2.07
C SER A 133 23.14 11.33 -0.91
N PRO A 134 24.44 11.62 -1.13
CA PRO A 134 25.51 11.38 -0.16
C PRO A 134 25.32 12.04 1.21
N THR A 135 24.60 13.16 1.28
CA THR A 135 24.34 13.90 2.52
C THR A 135 23.04 13.52 3.22
N ALA A 136 22.23 12.63 2.62
CA ALA A 136 20.97 12.18 3.19
C ALA A 136 21.17 10.93 4.04
N TRP A 137 20.39 10.81 5.11
CA TRP A 137 20.36 9.64 5.96
C TRP A 137 19.00 9.50 6.63
N LEU A 138 18.65 8.27 6.97
CA LEU A 138 17.47 7.92 7.75
C LEU A 138 17.90 7.59 9.17
N ASN A 139 17.59 8.48 10.12
CA ASN A 139 17.89 8.24 11.53
C ASN A 139 17.08 7.05 12.09
N GLU A 140 17.56 6.49 13.20
CA GLU A 140 16.98 5.29 13.81
C GLU A 140 15.52 5.48 14.25
N VAL A 141 15.16 6.68 14.71
CA VAL A 141 13.80 6.99 15.17
C VAL A 141 12.81 6.95 14.00
N ALA A 142 13.14 7.60 12.88
CA ALA A 142 12.34 7.61 11.68
C ALA A 142 12.28 6.22 11.04
N PHE A 143 13.39 5.48 11.04
CA PHE A 143 13.44 4.09 10.59
C PHE A 143 12.49 3.19 11.38
N LYS A 144 12.55 3.24 12.72
CA LYS A 144 11.64 2.49 13.60
C LYS A 144 10.18 2.87 13.37
N ALA A 145 9.89 4.14 13.11
CA ALA A 145 8.53 4.58 12.79
C ALA A 145 8.02 4.00 11.46
N ILE A 146 8.84 3.98 10.39
CA ILE A 146 8.47 3.37 9.11
C ILE A 146 8.21 1.87 9.26
N ILE A 147 9.10 1.15 9.95
CA ILE A 147 8.91 -0.29 10.19
C ILE A 147 7.65 -0.53 11.00
N GLY A 148 7.44 0.22 12.09
CA GLY A 148 6.23 0.11 12.90
C GLY A 148 4.97 0.30 12.08
N LEU A 149 4.93 1.31 11.19
CA LEU A 149 3.83 1.50 10.26
C LEU A 149 3.65 0.30 9.31
N ALA A 150 4.73 -0.24 8.74
CA ALA A 150 4.63 -1.40 7.87
C ALA A 150 4.12 -2.65 8.61
N VAL A 151 4.52 -2.84 9.88
CA VAL A 151 4.02 -3.92 10.76
C VAL A 151 2.54 -3.72 11.07
N ASP A 152 2.14 -2.52 11.48
CA ASP A 152 0.75 -2.20 11.85
C ASP A 152 -0.22 -2.37 10.66
N LEU A 153 0.26 -2.01 9.45
CA LEU A 153 -0.44 -2.22 8.19
C LEU A 153 -0.48 -3.69 7.76
N GLY A 154 0.27 -4.57 8.43
CA GLY A 154 0.35 -5.98 8.10
C GLY A 154 1.08 -6.24 6.78
N VAL A 155 2.01 -5.37 6.41
CA VAL A 155 2.83 -5.44 5.18
C VAL A 155 4.14 -6.17 5.41
N VAL A 156 4.66 -6.10 6.63
CA VAL A 156 5.83 -6.85 7.09
C VAL A 156 5.51 -7.54 8.41
N GLU A 157 6.24 -8.59 8.71
CA GLU A 157 6.26 -9.21 10.03
C GLU A 157 7.67 -9.22 10.60
N VAL A 158 7.76 -9.31 11.92
CA VAL A 158 9.02 -9.43 12.64
C VAL A 158 9.01 -10.74 13.40
N VAL A 159 9.85 -11.68 13.00
CA VAL A 159 9.96 -13.01 13.60
C VAL A 159 11.42 -13.23 13.99
N ASN A 160 11.67 -13.56 15.26
CA ASN A 160 13.03 -13.77 15.79
C ASN A 160 14.01 -12.61 15.52
N GLY A 161 13.52 -11.37 15.41
CA GLY A 161 14.35 -10.18 15.13
C GLY A 161 14.67 -9.95 13.65
N GLU A 162 14.16 -10.81 12.78
CA GLU A 162 14.20 -10.66 11.32
C GLU A 162 12.89 -10.09 10.79
N VAL A 163 13.00 -9.24 9.79
CA VAL A 163 11.89 -8.59 9.11
C VAL A 163 11.68 -9.26 7.77
N SER A 164 10.44 -9.66 7.47
CA SER A 164 10.03 -10.28 6.21
C SER A 164 8.72 -9.67 5.70
N ILE A 165 8.41 -9.85 4.41
CA ILE A 165 7.17 -9.33 3.81
C ILE A 165 5.96 -10.18 4.19
N ARG A 166 4.88 -9.51 4.61
CA ARG A 166 3.56 -10.06 4.90
C ARG A 166 2.54 -9.60 3.83
N TYR A 167 2.60 -10.26 2.66
CA TYR A 167 1.56 -10.42 1.62
C TYR A 167 0.73 -9.31 0.96
N THR A 168 0.28 -8.22 1.60
CA THR A 168 -0.72 -7.33 0.93
C THR A 168 -0.10 -6.39 -0.13
N ALA A 169 1.19 -6.07 -0.01
CA ALA A 169 1.96 -5.33 -1.01
C ALA A 169 2.23 -6.14 -2.29
N SER A 170 2.46 -7.44 -2.14
CA SER A 170 2.93 -8.30 -3.21
C SER A 170 1.84 -8.66 -4.22
N ILE A 171 0.56 -8.65 -3.80
CA ILE A 171 -0.59 -8.90 -4.68
C ILE A 171 -0.75 -7.77 -5.70
N SER A 172 -0.61 -6.51 -5.25
CA SER A 172 -0.68 -5.34 -6.14
C SER A 172 0.44 -5.37 -7.18
N GLU A 173 1.63 -5.82 -6.79
CA GLU A 173 2.75 -6.00 -7.71
C GLU A 173 2.52 -7.18 -8.68
N CYS A 174 1.93 -8.28 -8.23
CA CYS A 174 1.51 -9.37 -9.12
C CYS A 174 0.48 -8.91 -10.15
N ILE A 175 -0.51 -8.12 -9.73
CA ILE A 175 -1.52 -7.55 -10.63
C ILE A 175 -0.83 -6.63 -11.65
N ARG A 176 0.03 -5.72 -11.19
CA ARG A 176 0.77 -4.78 -12.05
C ARG A 176 1.64 -5.50 -13.08
N ARG A 177 2.38 -6.54 -12.69
CA ARG A 177 3.24 -7.33 -13.59
C ARG A 177 2.44 -8.16 -14.59
N ALA A 178 1.29 -8.67 -14.17
CA ALA A 178 0.41 -9.43 -15.04
C ALA A 178 -0.31 -8.55 -16.07
N MET A 179 -0.50 -7.25 -15.77
CA MET A 179 -1.04 -6.28 -16.72
C MET A 179 0.04 -5.73 -17.64
N VAL A 180 -0.15 -5.89 -18.95
CA VAL A 180 0.74 -5.37 -19.98
C VAL A 180 -0.01 -4.45 -20.93
N LEU A 181 0.68 -3.42 -21.41
CA LEU A 181 0.16 -2.54 -22.45
C LEU A 181 0.53 -3.11 -23.82
N ILE A 182 -0.48 -3.37 -24.65
CA ILE A 182 -0.30 -3.79 -26.05
C ILE A 182 -1.03 -2.76 -26.91
N GLY A 183 -0.27 -1.89 -27.58
CA GLY A 183 -0.84 -0.71 -28.24
C GLY A 183 -1.46 0.23 -27.21
N SER A 184 -2.74 0.58 -27.40
CA SER A 184 -3.53 1.36 -26.43
C SER A 184 -4.30 0.51 -25.41
N GLN A 185 -4.21 -0.83 -25.51
CA GLN A 185 -5.01 -1.74 -24.71
C GLN A 185 -4.22 -2.32 -23.54
N LYS A 186 -4.78 -2.25 -22.33
CA LYS A 186 -4.30 -3.04 -21.20
C LYS A 186 -4.81 -4.48 -21.30
N VAL A 187 -3.90 -5.43 -21.14
CA VAL A 187 -4.15 -6.87 -21.18
C VAL A 187 -3.65 -7.49 -19.90
N LEU A 188 -4.52 -8.21 -19.20
CA LEU A 188 -4.20 -9.04 -18.06
C LEU A 188 -3.80 -10.45 -18.53
N ARG A 189 -2.61 -10.89 -18.15
CA ARG A 189 -2.10 -12.24 -18.37
C ARG A 189 -2.43 -13.09 -17.13
N LEU A 190 -3.51 -13.87 -17.21
CA LEU A 190 -4.04 -14.56 -16.03
C LEU A 190 -3.08 -15.63 -15.50
N ASP A 191 -2.32 -16.29 -16.39
CA ASP A 191 -1.32 -17.28 -15.99
C ASP A 191 -0.17 -16.64 -15.21
N ASP A 192 0.28 -15.45 -15.62
CA ASP A 192 1.33 -14.71 -14.92
C ASP A 192 0.84 -14.22 -13.55
N LEU A 193 -0.42 -13.74 -13.49
CA LEU A 193 -1.05 -13.36 -12.23
C LEU A 193 -1.16 -14.56 -11.28
N ASN A 194 -1.68 -15.70 -11.77
CA ASN A 194 -1.83 -16.91 -10.97
C ASN A 194 -0.47 -17.48 -10.55
N ALA A 195 0.53 -17.48 -11.41
CA ALA A 195 1.88 -17.95 -11.08
C ALA A 195 2.54 -17.06 -10.02
N CYS A 196 2.41 -15.74 -10.15
CA CYS A 196 2.91 -14.79 -9.16
C CYS A 196 2.20 -14.97 -7.82
N ILE A 197 0.86 -15.09 -7.82
CA ILE A 197 0.10 -15.33 -6.60
C ILE A 197 0.37 -16.73 -6.01
N LYS A 198 0.60 -17.77 -6.83
CA LYS A 198 1.04 -19.11 -6.38
C LYS A 198 2.37 -19.05 -5.66
N GLN A 199 3.35 -18.34 -6.23
CA GLN A 199 4.68 -18.16 -5.62
C GLN A 199 4.57 -17.39 -4.31
N LEU A 200 3.71 -16.37 -4.28
CA LEU A 200 3.38 -15.69 -3.04
C LEU A 200 2.76 -16.71 -2.08
N LEU A 201 1.57 -17.24 -2.34
CA LEU A 201 0.71 -18.02 -1.42
C LEU A 201 1.13 -19.49 -1.19
N GLY A 202 2.36 -19.90 -1.52
CA GLY A 202 2.83 -21.26 -1.25
C GLY A 202 2.17 -22.34 -2.10
N ASN A 203 2.21 -22.18 -3.43
CA ASN A 203 1.67 -23.09 -4.46
C ASN A 203 0.15 -23.23 -4.55
N ILE A 204 -0.61 -22.27 -4.02
CA ILE A 204 -2.08 -22.28 -4.12
C ILE A 204 -2.56 -21.85 -5.52
N ASP A 205 -3.26 -22.76 -6.23
CA ASP A 205 -3.91 -22.43 -7.49
C ASP A 205 -5.24 -21.71 -7.29
N ILE A 206 -5.33 -20.46 -7.74
CA ILE A 206 -6.54 -19.64 -7.69
C ILE A 206 -7.10 -19.34 -9.08
N LYS A 207 -6.54 -19.92 -10.14
CA LYS A 207 -6.88 -19.58 -11.54
C LYS A 207 -8.38 -19.67 -11.81
N GLN A 208 -9.02 -20.76 -11.37
CA GLN A 208 -10.46 -20.98 -11.59
C GLN A 208 -11.33 -19.98 -10.82
N LEU A 209 -10.90 -19.58 -9.61
CA LEU A 209 -11.60 -18.61 -8.79
C LEU A 209 -11.51 -17.20 -9.39
N LEU A 210 -10.34 -16.85 -9.93
CA LEU A 210 -10.13 -15.58 -10.62
C LEU A 210 -10.98 -15.46 -11.88
N ILE A 211 -11.09 -16.52 -12.69
CA ILE A 211 -11.90 -16.50 -13.93
C ILE A 211 -13.35 -16.14 -13.64
N GLY A 212 -13.95 -16.75 -12.61
CA GLY A 212 -15.35 -16.48 -12.26
C GLY A 212 -15.58 -15.12 -11.59
N SER A 213 -14.55 -14.54 -10.97
CA SER A 213 -14.69 -13.31 -10.17
C SER A 213 -14.37 -12.02 -10.94
N LEU A 214 -13.72 -12.13 -12.11
CA LEU A 214 -13.34 -10.99 -12.93
C LEU A 214 -14.43 -10.55 -13.92
N ASP A 215 -15.61 -11.17 -13.85
CA ASP A 215 -16.73 -10.85 -14.74
C ASP A 215 -17.11 -9.36 -14.65
N GLY A 216 -17.36 -8.74 -15.80
CA GLY A 216 -17.58 -7.30 -15.93
C GLY A 216 -16.35 -6.39 -15.71
N CYS A 217 -15.23 -6.88 -15.16
CA CYS A 217 -13.99 -6.11 -15.06
C CYS A 217 -13.10 -6.26 -16.31
N VAL A 218 -13.27 -7.38 -17.02
CA VAL A 218 -12.43 -7.77 -18.16
C VAL A 218 -13.24 -8.40 -19.28
N GLU A 219 -12.67 -8.42 -20.48
CA GLU A 219 -13.20 -9.09 -21.66
C GLU A 219 -12.22 -10.21 -22.09
N PRO A 220 -12.65 -11.48 -22.20
CA PRO A 220 -11.75 -12.57 -22.56
C PRO A 220 -11.23 -12.43 -23.99
N ILE A 221 -9.92 -12.56 -24.16
CA ILE A 221 -9.30 -12.68 -25.49
C ILE A 221 -9.25 -14.17 -25.82
N ILE A 222 -10.17 -14.59 -26.70
CA ILE A 222 -10.32 -15.99 -27.07
C ILE A 222 -9.39 -16.29 -28.24
N ALA A 223 -8.37 -17.11 -27.99
CA ALA A 223 -7.57 -17.72 -29.06
C ALA A 223 -8.13 -19.12 -29.38
N PRO A 224 -8.29 -19.49 -30.65
CA PRO A 224 -8.62 -20.86 -31.03
C PRO A 224 -7.46 -21.80 -30.64
N GLY A 225 -7.80 -22.94 -30.04
CA GLY A 225 -6.83 -23.92 -29.57
C GLY A 225 -7.32 -25.37 -29.72
N PRO A 226 -6.41 -26.35 -29.73
CA PRO A 226 -6.72 -27.76 -30.03
C PRO A 226 -7.59 -28.46 -28.96
N LEU A 227 -7.75 -27.86 -27.77
CA LEU A 227 -8.56 -28.36 -26.66
C LEU A 227 -9.82 -27.50 -26.42
N GLY A 228 -10.24 -26.71 -27.42
CA GLY A 228 -11.33 -25.74 -27.32
C GLY A 228 -10.84 -24.32 -26.95
N PRO A 229 -11.72 -23.32 -27.04
CA PRO A 229 -11.39 -21.94 -26.70
C PRO A 229 -11.02 -21.80 -25.22
N LYS A 230 -9.81 -21.32 -24.93
CA LYS A 230 -9.36 -20.96 -23.58
C LYS A 230 -8.83 -19.54 -23.58
N SER A 231 -9.33 -18.68 -22.69
CA SER A 231 -8.77 -17.35 -22.49
C SER A 231 -7.73 -17.36 -21.38
N THR A 232 -6.47 -17.26 -21.74
CA THR A 232 -5.35 -17.00 -20.81
C THR A 232 -5.03 -15.51 -20.69
N TYR A 233 -5.60 -14.71 -21.59
CA TYR A 233 -5.45 -13.27 -21.68
C TYR A 233 -6.82 -12.61 -21.61
N PHE A 234 -6.87 -11.48 -20.92
CA PHE A 234 -8.08 -10.69 -20.79
C PHE A 234 -7.79 -9.24 -21.10
N LYS A 235 -8.62 -8.63 -21.93
CA LYS A 235 -8.64 -7.20 -22.11
C LYS A 235 -9.19 -6.55 -20.84
N VAL A 236 -8.44 -5.62 -20.25
CA VAL A 236 -8.86 -4.92 -19.03
C VAL A 236 -9.84 -3.81 -19.42
N LEU A 237 -11.06 -3.88 -18.88
CA LEU A 237 -12.09 -2.84 -19.04
C LEU A 237 -12.00 -1.82 -17.90
N ASN A 238 -11.76 -2.30 -16.69
CA ASN A 238 -11.62 -1.47 -15.49
C ASN A 238 -10.55 -2.07 -14.55
N GLU A 239 -9.44 -1.37 -14.36
CA GLU A 239 -8.32 -1.84 -13.53
C GLU A 239 -8.67 -1.90 -12.04
N ASP A 240 -9.37 -0.90 -11.51
CA ASP A 240 -9.77 -0.86 -10.10
C ASP A 240 -10.72 -2.02 -9.76
N CYS A 241 -11.59 -2.37 -10.70
CA CYS A 241 -12.45 -3.55 -10.63
C CYS A 241 -11.62 -4.84 -10.54
N VAL A 242 -10.61 -5.00 -11.41
CA VAL A 242 -9.71 -6.17 -11.39
C VAL A 242 -8.98 -6.28 -10.05
N VAL A 243 -8.38 -5.17 -9.58
CA VAL A 243 -7.66 -5.14 -8.30
C VAL A 243 -8.58 -5.58 -7.17
N LYS A 244 -9.78 -5.00 -7.10
CA LYS A 244 -10.77 -5.33 -6.06
C LYS A 244 -11.17 -6.80 -6.09
N GLN A 245 -11.42 -7.37 -7.28
CA GLN A 245 -11.85 -8.77 -7.39
C GLN A 245 -10.72 -9.75 -7.07
N VAL A 246 -9.49 -9.47 -7.50
CA VAL A 246 -8.32 -10.30 -7.14
C VAL A 246 -8.11 -10.31 -5.63
N VAL A 247 -8.20 -9.14 -4.99
CA VAL A 247 -8.09 -9.02 -3.54
C VAL A 247 -9.22 -9.79 -2.83
N ASN A 248 -10.47 -9.65 -3.28
CA ASN A 248 -11.61 -10.38 -2.72
C ASN A 248 -11.46 -11.90 -2.81
N VAL A 249 -10.99 -12.43 -3.94
CA VAL A 249 -10.75 -13.87 -4.12
C VAL A 249 -9.71 -14.38 -3.13
N ILE A 250 -8.65 -13.60 -2.88
CA ILE A 250 -7.58 -13.97 -1.94
C ILE A 250 -8.12 -13.93 -0.50
N LEU A 251 -8.83 -12.85 -0.13
CA LEU A 251 -9.38 -12.66 1.22
C LEU A 251 -10.44 -13.70 1.60
N ASN A 252 -11.36 -14.02 0.69
CA ASN A 252 -12.42 -15.01 0.93
C ASN A 252 -11.87 -16.44 1.07
N ARG A 253 -10.68 -16.73 0.53
CA ARG A 253 -10.04 -18.04 0.68
C ARG A 253 -9.27 -18.17 2.00
N SER A 254 -8.66 -17.10 2.51
CA SER A 254 -8.05 -17.09 3.85
C SER A 254 -9.05 -17.38 4.99
N MET A 255 -10.35 -17.15 4.77
CA MET A 255 -11.40 -17.53 5.71
C MET A 255 -11.85 -19.00 5.63
N LEU A 256 -11.50 -19.71 4.56
CA LEU A 256 -11.83 -21.13 4.36
C LEU A 256 -10.68 -22.08 4.76
N GLY A 257 -9.50 -21.54 5.08
CA GLY A 257 -8.29 -22.30 5.43
C GLY A 257 -7.96 -22.35 6.92
N GLY A 258 -8.83 -21.85 7.81
CA GLY A 258 -8.67 -21.90 9.27
C GLY A 258 -8.98 -23.27 9.88
N GLY A 259 -8.45 -24.33 9.29
CA GLY A 259 -8.69 -25.70 9.71
C GLY A 259 -7.47 -26.59 9.47
N HIS A 260 -6.37 -26.30 10.16
CA HIS A 260 -5.37 -27.28 10.57
C HIS A 260 -4.77 -26.86 11.90
#